data_AF-A0A6V6Z763-F1
#
_entry.id   AF-A0A6V6Z763-F1
#
_cell.length_a   1.000
_cell.length_b   1.000
_cell.length_c   1.000
_cell.angle_alpha   90.00
_cell.angle_beta   90.00
_cell.angle_gamma   90.00
#
_symmetry.space_group_name_H-M   'P 1'
#
loop_
_entity.id
_entity.type
_entity.pdbx_description
1 polymer ?
#
loop_
_entity_poly.entity_id
_entity_poly.type
_entity_poly.pdbx_seq_one_letter_code
_entity_poly.pdbx_strand_id
1 'polypeptide(L)'
;MKVINNSHSKGILRIEKLDFENEKETICEVEKGGIMIMKPLLFHASNKTTNNERRRVIHIEFSKQELPDGLKWSEKTILLN
;
A
#
# COMPACT_ATOMS: atom_id res chain seq x y z
N MET A 1 5.97 -1.55 9.31
CA MET A 1 4.59 -1.50 8.77
C MET A 1 3.88 -2.77 9.20
N LYS A 2 2.65 -2.70 9.74
CA LYS A 2 1.88 -3.92 10.04
C LYS A 2 1.10 -4.33 8.79
N VAL A 3 1.12 -5.60 8.41
CA VAL A 3 0.46 -6.13 7.21
C VAL A 3 -0.31 -7.40 7.54
N ILE A 4 -1.40 -7.65 6.82
CA ILE A 4 -2.08 -8.94 6.83
C ILE A 4 -1.60 -9.75 5.64
N ASN A 5 -1.00 -10.90 5.91
CA ASN A 5 -0.38 -11.74 4.88
C ASN A 5 -1.40 -12.16 3.82
N ASN A 6 -0.99 -12.06 2.54
CA ASN A 6 -1.79 -12.46 1.39
C ASN A 6 -3.17 -11.75 1.24
N SER A 7 -3.48 -10.73 2.03
CA SER A 7 -4.77 -10.01 1.97
C SER A 7 -5.10 -9.43 0.59
N HIS A 8 -4.08 -9.00 -0.16
CA HIS A 8 -4.24 -8.50 -1.52
C HIS A 8 -4.89 -9.51 -2.49
N SER A 9 -4.75 -10.82 -2.24
CA SER A 9 -5.33 -11.85 -3.11
C SER A 9 -6.84 -11.99 -2.92
N LYS A 10 -7.40 -11.38 -1.87
CA LYS A 10 -8.83 -11.46 -1.52
C LYS A 10 -9.65 -10.36 -2.19
N GLY A 11 -9.00 -9.47 -2.96
CA GLY A 11 -9.66 -8.35 -3.64
C GLY A 11 -10.08 -7.24 -2.69
N ILE A 12 -11.14 -6.51 -3.06
CA ILE A 12 -11.67 -5.42 -2.23
C ILE A 12 -12.48 -6.02 -1.08
N LEU A 13 -11.90 -6.01 0.11
CA LEU A 13 -12.56 -6.42 1.34
C LEU A 13 -13.00 -5.20 2.15
N ARG A 14 -14.20 -5.28 2.71
CA ARG A 14 -14.63 -4.35 3.74
C ARG A 14 -14.20 -4.87 5.10
N ILE A 15 -13.85 -3.96 6.01
CA ILE A 15 -13.31 -4.28 7.34
C ILE A 15 -14.30 -5.14 8.15
N GLU A 16 -15.60 -4.91 8.01
CA GLU A 16 -16.63 -5.65 8.75
C GLU A 16 -16.72 -7.12 8.35
N LYS A 17 -16.14 -7.49 7.20
CA LYS A 17 -16.08 -8.88 6.70
C LYS A 17 -14.73 -9.54 6.96
N LEU A 18 -13.79 -8.82 7.58
CA LEU A 18 -12.46 -9.33 7.84
C LEU A 18 -12.46 -10.06 9.18
N ASP A 19 -12.12 -11.35 9.14
CA ASP A 19 -12.00 -12.18 10.32
C ASP A 19 -10.60 -12.03 10.94
N PHE A 20 -10.43 -10.97 11.73
CA PHE A 20 -9.14 -10.62 12.34
C PHE A 20 -8.53 -11.75 13.19
N GLU A 21 -9.32 -12.68 13.73
CA GLU A 21 -8.82 -13.79 14.55
C GLU A 21 -8.05 -14.82 13.69
N ASN A 22 -8.47 -15.01 12.45
CA ASN A 22 -7.87 -15.98 11.52
C ASN A 22 -6.85 -15.35 10.57
N GLU A 23 -6.78 -14.03 10.50
CA GLU A 23 -5.78 -13.32 9.71
C GLU A 23 -4.41 -13.31 10.39
N LYS A 24 -3.36 -13.56 9.61
CA LYS A 24 -1.98 -13.48 10.11
C LYS A 24 -1.42 -12.08 9.92
N GLU A 25 -1.36 -11.30 10.99
CA GLU A 25 -0.63 -10.04 11.05
C GLU A 25 0.89 -10.29 11.07
N THR A 26 1.67 -9.44 10.40
CA THR A 26 3.14 -9.47 10.41
C THR A 26 3.69 -8.05 10.37
N ILE A 27 4.78 -7.81 11.09
CA ILE A 27 5.52 -6.55 11.02
C ILE A 27 6.55 -6.66 9.90
N CYS A 28 6.39 -5.84 8.86
CA CYS A 28 7.39 -5.62 7.83
C CYS A 28 8.24 -4.41 8.24
N GLU A 29 9.41 -4.69 8.81
CA GLU A 29 10.40 -3.68 9.18
C GLU A 29 11.21 -3.25 7.96
N VAL A 30 11.45 -1.95 7.83
CA VAL A 30 12.21 -1.36 6.74
C VAL A 30 13.10 -0.29 7.33
N GLU A 31 14.40 -0.43 7.09
CA GLU A 31 15.38 0.53 7.56
C GLU A 31 15.28 1.87 6.83
N LYS A 32 15.94 2.90 7.37
CA LYS A 32 16.02 4.22 6.72
C LYS A 32 16.64 4.07 5.32
N GLY A 33 15.94 4.57 4.31
CA GLY A 33 16.38 4.44 2.91
C GLY A 33 15.99 3.11 2.25
N GLY A 34 15.43 2.17 3.00
CA GLY A 34 14.87 0.93 2.46
C GLY A 34 13.58 1.17 1.68
N ILE A 35 13.22 0.19 0.85
CA ILE A 35 12.03 0.22 0.01
C ILE A 35 11.10 -0.91 0.41
N MET A 36 9.83 -0.59 0.64
CA MET A 36 8.77 -1.57 0.75
C MET A 36 8.02 -1.65 -0.58
N ILE A 37 8.03 -2.82 -1.22
CA ILE A 37 7.22 -3.08 -2.42
C ILE A 37 6.01 -3.89 -1.99
N MET A 38 4.81 -3.45 -2.38
CA MET A 38 3.57 -4.14 -2.06
C MET A 38 2.64 -4.20 -3.27
N LYS A 39 1.79 -5.22 -3.32
CA LYS A 39 0.70 -5.27 -4.30
C LYS A 39 -0.44 -4.34 -3.85
N PRO A 40 -1.15 -3.70 -4.80
CA PRO A 40 -2.39 -3.00 -4.49
C PRO A 40 -3.35 -3.92 -3.71
N LEU A 41 -4.10 -3.35 -2.77
CA LEU A 41 -5.04 -4.04 -1.87
C LEU A 41 -4.44 -4.86 -0.71
N LEU A 42 -3.11 -4.84 -0.51
CA LEU A 42 -2.54 -5.40 0.71
C LEU A 42 -3.08 -4.61 1.92
N PHE A 43 -3.77 -5.27 2.84
CA PHE A 43 -4.16 -4.66 4.12
C PHE A 43 -2.91 -4.34 4.92
N HIS A 44 -2.74 -3.06 5.23
CA HIS A 44 -1.59 -2.57 5.98
C HIS A 44 -1.98 -1.38 6.85
N ALA A 45 -1.26 -1.22 7.95
CA ALA A 45 -1.42 -0.10 8.86
C ALA A 45 -0.06 0.34 9.39
N SER A 46 0.15 1.65 9.45
CA SER A 46 1.32 2.23 10.08
C SER A 46 0.92 2.84 11.42
N ASN A 47 1.53 2.36 12.51
CA ASN A 47 1.30 2.91 13.84
C ASN A 47 1.89 4.33 13.94
N LYS A 48 1.33 5.12 14.86
CA LYS A 48 1.95 6.36 15.32
C LYS A 48 3.33 6.05 15.90
N THR A 49 4.30 6.93 15.65
CA THR A 49 5.60 6.84 16.30
C THR A 49 5.42 7.06 17.80
N THR A 50 6.01 6.21 18.61
CA THR A 50 5.99 6.29 20.08
C THR A 50 7.32 6.79 20.65
N ASN A 51 8.36 6.80 19.80
CA ASN A 51 9.59 7.54 20.06
C ASN A 51 9.40 8.99 19.57
N ASN A 52 10.09 9.95 20.17
CA ASN A 52 10.05 11.37 19.78
C ASN A 52 10.71 11.64 18.41
N GLU A 53 10.88 10.60 17.59
CA GLU A 53 11.52 10.65 16.29
C GLU A 53 10.50 10.85 15.18
N ARG A 54 10.90 11.57 14.12
CA ARG A 54 10.05 11.80 12.95
C ARG A 54 10.25 10.69 11.92
N ARG A 55 9.20 9.90 11.68
CA ARG A 55 9.15 8.96 10.55
C ARG A 55 8.63 9.66 9.29
N ARG A 56 9.45 9.76 8.24
CA ARG A 56 9.07 10.28 6.92
C ARG A 56 9.03 9.13 5.91
N VAL A 57 7.99 9.08 5.09
CA VAL A 57 7.80 8.05 4.05
C VAL A 57 7.32 8.76 2.78
N ILE A 58 7.82 8.33 1.62
CA ILE A 58 7.31 8.73 0.32
C ILE A 58 6.53 7.52 -0.22
N HIS A 59 5.25 7.72 -0.55
CA HIS A 59 4.43 6.70 -1.19
C HIS A 59 4.44 6.95 -2.69
N ILE A 60 4.84 5.95 -3.48
CA ILE A 60 4.83 6.01 -4.94
C ILE A 60 3.95 4.87 -5.42
N GLU A 61 2.88 5.22 -6.12
CA GLU A 61 1.94 4.25 -6.70
C GLU A 61 2.19 4.12 -8.20
N PHE A 62 2.15 2.87 -8.67
CA PHE A 62 2.29 2.56 -10.09
C PHE A 62 0.99 1.92 -10.58
N SER A 63 0.44 2.47 -11.66
CA SER A 63 -0.70 1.89 -12.35
C SER A 63 -0.44 1.89 -13.85
N LYS A 64 -0.78 0.77 -14.50
CA LYS A 64 -0.86 0.68 -15.96
C LYS A 64 -2.29 0.77 -16.47
N GLN A 65 -3.27 0.99 -15.58
CA GLN A 65 -4.67 1.08 -15.99
C GLN A 65 -4.93 2.42 -16.66
N GLU A 66 -5.73 2.41 -17.72
CA GLU A 66 -6.33 3.62 -18.24
C GLU A 66 -7.50 4.02 -17.33
N LEU A 67 -7.66 5.32 -17.08
CA LEU A 67 -8.79 5.80 -16.28
C LEU A 67 -10.08 5.69 -17.11
N PRO A 68 -11.21 5.32 -16.47
CA PRO A 68 -12.49 5.17 -17.16
C PRO A 68 -13.08 6.51 -17.60
N ASP A 69 -14.12 6.45 -18.44
CA ASP A 69 -15.01 7.59 -18.74
C ASP A 69 -14.31 8.85 -19.26
N GLY A 70 -13.23 8.68 -20.04
CA GLY A 70 -12.48 9.78 -20.64
C GLY A 70 -11.57 10.53 -19.67
N LEU A 71 -11.46 10.08 -18.42
CA LEU A 71 -10.50 10.61 -17.46
C LEU A 71 -9.06 10.34 -17.92
N LYS A 72 -8.15 11.24 -17.54
CA LYS A 72 -6.72 11.16 -17.87
C LYS A 72 -5.91 11.32 -16.61
N TRP A 73 -4.86 10.49 -16.48
CA TRP A 73 -3.86 10.69 -15.44
C TRP A 73 -3.17 12.04 -15.65
N SER A 74 -3.00 12.80 -14.57
CA SER A 74 -2.25 14.07 -14.61
C SER A 74 -0.77 13.83 -14.95
N GLU A 75 -0.27 12.66 -14.62
CA GLU A 75 1.11 12.24 -14.77
C GLU A 75 1.37 11.59 -16.15
N LYS A 76 0.33 11.27 -16.95
CA LYS A 76 0.50 10.60 -18.25
C LYS A 76 1.19 11.54 -19.23
N THR A 77 2.47 11.26 -19.47
CA THR A 77 3.31 11.95 -20.44
C THR A 77 3.60 11.03 -21.62
N ILE A 78 3.56 11.57 -22.84
CA ILE A 78 4.06 10.87 -24.03
C ILE A 78 5.57 11.10 -24.06
N LEU A 79 6.34 10.04 -23.84
CA LEU A 79 7.78 10.10 -24.09
C LEU A 79 7.99 9.96 -25.61
N LEU A 80 8.53 10.99 -26.23
CA LEU A 80 9.06 10.90 -27.59
C LEU A 80 10.45 10.27 -27.47
N ASN A 81 10.61 9.10 -28.07
CA ASN A 81 11.92 8.43 -28.20
C ASN A 81 12.74 9.04 -29.32
#